data_AF-A0A7J8MYL8-F1
#
_entry.id   AF-A0A7J8MYL8-F1
#
_cell.length_a   1.000
_cell.length_b   1.000
_cell.length_c   1.000
_cell.angle_alpha   90.00
_cell.angle_beta   90.00
_cell.angle_gamma   90.00
#
_symmetry.space_group_name_H-M   'P 1'
#
loop_
_entity.id
_entity.type
_entity.pdbx_description
1 polymer ?
#
loop_
_entity_poly.entity_id
_entity_poly.type
_entity_poly.pdbx_seq_one_letter_code
_entity_poly.pdbx_strand_id
1 'polypeptide(L)'
;MAPKRSKEAVLKDWSKKANVKAEKVYYTAEFTVDSNFGVPGAITVTNKHQKEFFLESITIEDFAYGPLHFPCNSWVQSNKHHPRKRIFFTNQPYLPDQTPKGLRALREKELDDLRGNGKGVRKLSDRVYDFDVYNDLGNPDKGIDYARPLLGGEKVPYPRRCRTGRGPSETGKYMDRIFHVVMVTHYLSFYAFVNSNTRLLMADMEAESRVEKPLPIYVPRDEQFEESKQNAFSAGRLRAVLHNLLPQLKASISAHNRDLNSFSDIDGLYKEGLLLKLGFHETVKKLPKMVSKLQESSEGLLKYETPKVVSKDKFAWLRDDEFGRQALAGVNPVNIERLASFPPVSMLDP
;
A
#
# COMPACT_ATOMS: atom_id res chain seq x y z
N MET A 1 27.98 -20.83 -20.19
CA MET A 1 27.66 -20.57 -21.60
C MET A 1 26.74 -19.37 -21.64
N ALA A 2 27.09 -18.30 -22.38
CA ALA A 2 26.27 -17.10 -22.43
C ALA A 2 24.95 -17.37 -23.21
N PRO A 3 23.82 -16.72 -22.85
CA PRO A 3 22.58 -16.84 -23.62
C PRO A 3 22.77 -16.38 -25.06
N LYS A 4 22.30 -17.18 -26.03
CA LYS A 4 22.13 -16.73 -27.41
C LYS A 4 21.04 -15.67 -27.48
N ARG A 5 21.18 -14.70 -28.39
CA ARG A 5 20.24 -13.59 -28.56
C ARG A 5 19.93 -13.37 -30.03
N SER A 6 18.65 -13.21 -30.36
CA SER A 6 18.21 -12.88 -31.72
C SER A 6 18.51 -11.42 -32.09
N LYS A 7 18.29 -11.07 -33.35
CA LYS A 7 18.15 -9.66 -33.75
C LYS A 7 16.92 -9.03 -33.07
N GLU A 8 16.92 -7.69 -32.96
CA GLU A 8 15.79 -6.94 -32.39
C GLU A 8 14.59 -7.01 -33.34
N ALA A 9 13.44 -7.44 -32.82
CA ALA A 9 12.17 -7.37 -33.52
C ALA A 9 11.41 -6.11 -33.09
N VAL A 10 10.69 -5.49 -34.02
CA VAL A 10 9.89 -4.29 -33.77
C VAL A 10 8.42 -4.62 -34.04
N LEU A 11 7.53 -4.10 -33.19
CA LEU A 11 6.09 -4.26 -33.37
C LEU A 11 5.65 -3.66 -34.72
N LYS A 12 4.90 -4.44 -35.50
CA LYS A 12 4.25 -3.99 -36.73
C LYS A 12 2.98 -3.19 -36.41
N ASP A 13 2.66 -2.23 -37.27
CA ASP A 13 1.42 -1.42 -37.25
C ASP A 13 1.11 -0.70 -35.93
N TRP A 14 2.13 -0.44 -35.09
CA TRP A 14 1.95 0.27 -33.82
C TRP A 14 1.23 1.61 -34.00
N SER A 15 1.67 2.42 -34.97
CA SER A 15 1.10 3.74 -35.27
C SER A 15 -0.34 3.67 -35.76
N LYS A 16 -0.71 2.64 -36.53
CA LYS A 16 -2.07 2.46 -37.04
C LYS A 16 -3.07 2.11 -35.93
N LYS A 17 -2.61 1.43 -34.89
CA LYS A 17 -3.44 0.99 -33.75
C LYS A 17 -3.37 1.94 -32.54
N ALA A 18 -2.61 3.05 -32.62
CA ALA A 18 -2.37 3.94 -31.48
C ALA A 18 -3.64 4.61 -30.92
N ASN A 19 -4.69 4.78 -31.75
CA ASN A 19 -5.96 5.41 -31.36
C ASN A 19 -7.10 4.41 -31.11
N VAL A 20 -6.82 3.11 -31.13
CA VAL A 20 -7.85 2.09 -30.88
C VAL A 20 -8.26 2.15 -29.41
N LYS A 21 -9.54 2.49 -29.18
CA LYS A 21 -10.15 2.42 -27.84
C LYS A 21 -10.62 0.99 -27.60
N ALA A 22 -9.73 0.14 -27.11
CA ALA A 22 -10.04 -1.20 -26.65
C ALA A 22 -9.36 -1.43 -25.30
N GLU A 23 -9.94 -2.30 -24.47
CA GLU A 23 -9.35 -2.72 -23.20
C GLU A 23 -7.99 -3.42 -23.43
N LYS A 24 -7.87 -4.16 -24.53
CA LYS A 24 -6.65 -4.86 -24.95
C LYS A 24 -6.38 -4.61 -26.42
N VAL A 25 -5.10 -4.42 -26.76
CA VAL A 25 -4.64 -4.22 -28.13
C VAL A 25 -3.55 -5.23 -28.45
N TYR A 26 -3.74 -5.99 -29.53
CA TYR A 26 -2.79 -7.01 -29.98
C TYR A 26 -1.86 -6.47 -31.06
N TYR A 27 -0.58 -6.76 -30.90
CA TYR A 27 0.49 -6.40 -31.85
C TYR A 27 1.26 -7.65 -32.26
N THR A 28 1.77 -7.64 -33.49
CA THR A 28 2.57 -8.72 -34.04
C THR A 28 3.99 -8.23 -34.25
N ALA A 29 4.97 -9.08 -33.97
CA ALA A 29 6.37 -8.87 -34.30
C ALA A 29 6.96 -10.17 -34.85
N GLU A 30 7.92 -10.06 -35.76
CA GLU A 30 8.60 -11.20 -36.37
C GLU A 30 10.02 -11.29 -35.84
N PHE A 31 10.39 -12.48 -35.35
CA PHE A 31 11.75 -12.78 -34.91
C PHE A 31 12.45 -13.63 -35.97
N THR A 32 13.69 -13.26 -36.30
CA THR A 32 14.57 -14.09 -37.11
C THR A 32 15.65 -14.70 -36.21
N VAL A 33 15.73 -16.03 -36.17
CA VAL A 33 16.68 -16.80 -35.38
C VAL A 33 17.39 -17.84 -36.24
N ASP A 34 18.64 -18.16 -35.90
CA ASP A 34 19.40 -19.20 -36.59
C ASP A 34 18.83 -20.60 -36.27
N SER A 35 19.04 -21.57 -37.16
CA SER A 35 18.59 -22.96 -36.97
C SER A 35 19.13 -23.62 -35.69
N ASN A 36 20.28 -23.15 -35.19
CA ASN A 36 20.90 -23.66 -33.97
C ASN A 36 20.51 -22.85 -32.70
N PHE A 37 19.56 -21.91 -32.79
CA PHE A 37 19.17 -21.02 -31.69
C PHE A 37 18.62 -21.79 -30.48
N GLY A 38 17.95 -22.91 -30.73
CA GLY A 38 17.25 -23.70 -29.71
C GLY A 38 15.88 -23.12 -29.38
N VAL A 39 15.32 -23.53 -28.24
CA VAL A 39 14.00 -23.09 -27.78
C VAL A 39 14.11 -21.76 -27.02
N PRO A 40 13.38 -20.69 -27.41
CA PRO A 40 13.36 -19.44 -26.66
C PRO A 40 12.80 -19.63 -25.24
N GLY A 41 13.59 -19.27 -24.22
CA GLY A 41 13.16 -19.35 -22.81
C GLY A 41 12.90 -18.00 -22.14
N ALA A 42 13.31 -16.89 -22.77
CA ALA A 42 13.12 -15.55 -22.26
C ALA A 42 13.06 -14.51 -23.40
N ILE A 43 12.33 -13.42 -23.17
CA ILE A 43 12.21 -12.29 -24.09
C ILE A 43 12.55 -11.01 -23.33
N THR A 44 13.36 -10.15 -23.94
CA THR A 44 13.62 -8.79 -23.43
C THR A 44 12.80 -7.75 -24.19
N VAL A 45 12.08 -6.89 -23.46
CA VAL A 45 11.25 -5.82 -24.01
C VAL A 45 11.87 -4.46 -23.69
N THR A 46 11.89 -3.57 -24.68
CA THR A 46 12.33 -2.18 -24.53
C THR A 46 11.21 -1.26 -24.97
N ASN A 47 10.75 -0.39 -24.08
CA ASN A 47 9.74 0.61 -24.41
C ASN A 47 10.43 1.92 -24.83
N LYS A 48 10.41 2.22 -26.14
CA LYS A 48 10.92 3.49 -26.70
C LYS A 48 9.87 4.63 -26.68
N HIS A 49 8.64 4.34 -26.24
CA HIS A 49 7.58 5.33 -26.10
C HIS A 49 7.79 6.16 -24.82
N GLN A 50 7.14 7.34 -24.74
CA GLN A 50 7.30 8.24 -23.59
C GLN A 50 6.56 7.76 -22.35
N LYS A 51 5.41 7.11 -22.55
CA LYS A 51 4.59 6.55 -21.47
C LYS A 51 4.88 5.06 -21.28
N GLU A 52 4.78 4.60 -20.04
CA GLU A 52 4.71 3.16 -19.75
C GLU A 52 3.41 2.55 -20.30
N PHE A 53 3.43 1.23 -20.49
CA PHE A 53 2.24 0.46 -20.87
C PHE A 53 2.22 -0.85 -20.07
N PHE A 54 1.04 -1.41 -19.89
CA PHE A 54 0.89 -2.72 -19.25
C PHE A 54 1.01 -3.82 -20.30
N LEU A 55 1.95 -4.74 -20.10
CA LEU A 55 2.14 -5.91 -20.96
C LEU A 55 1.51 -7.13 -20.28
N GLU A 56 0.43 -7.64 -20.85
CA GLU A 56 -0.28 -8.80 -20.31
C GLU A 56 0.45 -10.10 -20.62
N SER A 57 0.73 -10.37 -21.89
CA SER A 57 1.41 -11.58 -22.33
C SER A 57 2.12 -11.43 -23.67
N ILE A 58 3.04 -12.34 -23.95
CA ILE A 58 3.60 -12.57 -25.29
C ILE A 58 3.38 -14.04 -25.63
N THR A 59 2.92 -14.32 -26.85
CA THR A 59 2.83 -15.67 -27.41
C THR A 59 3.66 -15.73 -28.67
N ILE A 60 4.52 -16.74 -28.78
CA ILE A 60 5.24 -17.04 -30.01
C ILE A 60 4.63 -18.30 -30.62
N GLU A 61 4.09 -18.16 -31.81
CA GLU A 61 3.51 -19.24 -32.61
C GLU A 61 4.61 -19.95 -33.44
N ASP A 62 4.27 -20.98 -34.20
CA ASP A 62 5.16 -21.66 -35.16
C ASP A 62 6.29 -22.56 -34.60
N PHE A 63 6.13 -23.12 -33.40
CA PHE A 63 6.99 -24.21 -32.92
C PHE A 63 6.32 -25.58 -33.05
N ALA A 64 7.11 -26.61 -33.42
CA ALA A 64 6.62 -27.98 -33.63
C ALA A 64 5.98 -28.62 -32.38
N TYR A 65 6.28 -28.11 -31.20
CA TYR A 65 5.76 -28.57 -29.90
C TYR A 65 4.68 -27.65 -29.32
N GLY A 66 4.13 -26.74 -30.13
CA GLY A 66 3.06 -25.82 -29.74
C GLY A 66 3.55 -24.41 -29.37
N PRO A 67 2.62 -23.46 -29.16
CA PRO A 67 2.94 -22.07 -28.90
C PRO A 67 3.70 -21.89 -27.57
N LEU A 68 4.66 -20.97 -27.56
CA LEU A 68 5.38 -20.58 -26.35
C LEU A 68 4.71 -19.37 -25.70
N HIS A 69 4.35 -19.51 -24.43
CA HIS A 69 3.65 -18.47 -23.67
C HIS A 69 4.55 -17.80 -22.63
N PHE A 70 4.50 -16.47 -22.60
CA PHE A 70 5.21 -15.61 -21.66
C PHE A 70 4.17 -14.76 -20.89
N PRO A 71 3.71 -15.21 -19.71
CA PRO A 71 2.79 -14.45 -18.88
C PRO A 71 3.55 -13.27 -18.25
N CYS A 72 3.25 -12.05 -18.70
CA CYS A 72 4.02 -10.87 -18.34
C CYS A 72 3.40 -10.11 -17.16
N ASN A 73 2.10 -9.79 -17.26
CA ASN A 73 1.29 -9.07 -16.27
C ASN A 73 2.06 -7.95 -15.54
N SER A 74 2.71 -7.07 -16.30
CA SER A 74 3.61 -6.07 -15.72
C SER A 74 3.70 -4.80 -16.54
N TRP A 75 3.93 -3.68 -15.84
CA TRP A 75 4.16 -2.37 -16.45
C TRP A 75 5.56 -2.28 -17.06
N VAL A 76 5.68 -1.95 -18.35
CA VAL A 76 6.95 -1.73 -19.03
C VAL A 76 7.27 -0.23 -19.10
N GLN A 77 8.23 0.21 -18.29
CA GLN A 77 8.63 1.61 -18.17
C GLN A 77 9.33 2.13 -19.43
N SER A 78 9.18 3.43 -19.70
CA SER A 78 9.91 4.11 -20.77
C SER A 78 11.42 4.02 -20.56
N ASN A 79 12.15 3.72 -21.64
CA ASN A 79 13.60 3.62 -21.65
C ASN A 79 14.32 4.95 -21.31
N LYS A 80 13.63 6.09 -21.41
CA LYS A 80 14.16 7.40 -21.00
C LYS A 80 14.40 7.47 -19.50
N HIS A 81 13.54 6.84 -18.72
CA HIS A 81 13.59 6.87 -17.25
C HIS A 81 14.22 5.60 -16.68
N HIS A 82 14.08 4.48 -17.40
CA HIS A 82 14.59 3.17 -17.01
C HIS A 82 15.35 2.56 -18.18
N PRO A 83 16.68 2.78 -18.29
CA PRO A 83 17.46 2.32 -19.44
C PRO A 83 17.60 0.80 -19.50
N ARG A 84 17.24 0.08 -18.43
CA ARG A 84 17.28 -1.37 -18.37
C ARG A 84 16.10 -1.98 -19.13
N LYS A 85 16.39 -3.05 -19.89
CA LYS A 85 15.38 -3.82 -20.61
C LYS A 85 14.62 -4.70 -19.62
N ARG A 86 13.31 -4.78 -19.77
CA ARG A 86 12.48 -5.72 -19.01
C ARG A 86 12.68 -7.11 -19.59
N ILE A 87 12.75 -8.13 -18.74
CA ILE A 87 12.85 -9.52 -19.15
C ILE A 87 11.61 -10.29 -18.69
N PHE A 88 11.14 -11.20 -19.53
CA PHE A 88 10.01 -12.07 -19.27
C PHE A 88 10.40 -13.50 -19.64
N PHE A 89 10.03 -14.47 -18.81
CA PHE A 89 10.35 -15.89 -19.01
C PHE A 89 9.12 -16.63 -19.52
N THR A 90 9.33 -17.77 -20.18
CA THR A 90 8.25 -18.69 -20.51
C THR A 90 7.53 -19.17 -19.25
N ASN A 91 6.28 -19.61 -19.37
CA ASN A 91 5.51 -20.22 -18.27
C ASN A 91 6.01 -21.59 -17.78
N GLN A 92 7.15 -22.06 -18.27
CA GLN A 92 7.76 -23.33 -17.83
C GLN A 92 8.45 -23.16 -16.47
N PRO A 93 7.99 -23.86 -15.42
CA PRO A 93 8.57 -23.73 -14.09
C PRO A 93 9.86 -24.53 -13.97
N TYR A 94 10.88 -23.92 -13.37
CA TYR A 94 12.15 -24.60 -13.08
C TYR A 94 12.60 -24.31 -11.64
N LEU A 95 13.05 -25.34 -10.94
CA LEU A 95 13.88 -25.16 -9.74
C LEU A 95 15.24 -24.51 -10.11
N PRO A 96 15.96 -23.91 -9.13
CA PRO A 96 17.24 -23.26 -9.41
C PRO A 96 18.27 -24.18 -10.10
N ASP A 97 18.38 -25.43 -9.67
CA ASP A 97 19.26 -26.46 -10.23
C ASP A 97 18.83 -26.93 -11.63
N GLN A 98 17.52 -26.98 -11.87
CA GLN A 98 16.91 -27.39 -13.14
C GLN A 98 16.89 -26.27 -14.20
N THR A 99 17.20 -25.02 -13.81
CA THR A 99 17.16 -23.88 -14.73
C THR A 99 18.10 -24.11 -15.93
N PRO A 100 17.60 -24.03 -17.19
CA PRO A 100 18.42 -24.22 -18.37
C PRO A 100 19.67 -23.34 -18.34
N LYS A 101 20.84 -23.91 -18.70
CA LYS A 101 22.15 -23.22 -18.57
C LYS A 101 22.18 -21.83 -19.21
N GLY A 102 21.47 -21.63 -20.32
CA GLY A 102 21.35 -20.34 -20.99
C GLY A 102 20.52 -19.28 -20.24
N LEU A 103 19.64 -19.69 -19.33
CA LEU A 103 18.75 -18.79 -18.58
C LEU A 103 19.25 -18.45 -17.17
N ARG A 104 20.21 -19.21 -16.62
CA ARG A 104 20.67 -19.05 -15.22
C ARG A 104 21.13 -17.62 -14.91
N ALA A 105 22.00 -17.06 -15.74
CA ALA A 105 22.50 -15.69 -15.55
C ALA A 105 21.40 -14.62 -15.72
N LEU A 106 20.39 -14.89 -16.55
CA LEU A 106 19.24 -13.99 -16.73
C LEU A 106 18.31 -14.02 -15.51
N ARG A 107 18.07 -15.21 -14.96
CA ARG A 107 17.28 -15.43 -13.73
C ARG A 107 17.94 -14.73 -12.53
N GLU A 108 19.24 -14.95 -12.35
CA GLU A 108 20.00 -14.34 -11.25
C GLU A 108 19.99 -12.81 -11.35
N LYS A 109 20.22 -12.27 -12.55
CA LYS A 109 20.17 -10.83 -12.79
C LYS A 109 18.81 -10.20 -12.51
N GLU A 110 17.70 -10.84 -12.92
CA GLU A 110 16.36 -10.33 -12.60
C GLU A 110 16.12 -10.33 -11.09
N LEU A 111 16.58 -11.37 -10.35
CA LEU A 111 16.47 -11.40 -8.90
C LEU A 111 17.28 -10.28 -8.23
N ASP A 112 18.49 -10.00 -8.70
CA ASP A 112 19.31 -8.91 -8.17
C ASP A 112 18.68 -7.54 -8.45
N ASP A 113 18.12 -7.36 -9.65
CA ASP A 113 17.39 -6.14 -10.01
C ASP A 113 16.13 -5.96 -9.15
N LEU A 114 15.43 -7.03 -8.80
CA LEU A 114 14.27 -7.02 -7.89
C LEU A 114 14.66 -6.76 -6.43
N ARG A 115 15.82 -7.20 -5.96
CA ARG A 115 16.30 -6.90 -4.59
C ARG A 115 16.84 -5.48 -4.46
N GLY A 116 17.45 -4.96 -5.53
CA GLY A 116 18.14 -3.69 -5.49
C GLY A 116 19.37 -3.73 -4.57
N ASN A 117 19.71 -2.59 -3.97
CA ASN A 117 20.97 -2.41 -3.23
C ASN A 117 20.79 -1.87 -1.80
N GLY A 118 19.56 -1.85 -1.27
CA GLY A 118 19.27 -1.34 0.07
C GLY A 118 19.34 0.19 0.24
N LYS A 119 19.63 0.96 -0.81
CA LYS A 119 19.93 2.40 -0.72
C LYS A 119 19.05 3.25 -1.61
N GLY A 120 18.87 4.52 -1.25
CA GLY A 120 18.13 5.51 -2.05
C GLY A 120 16.62 5.46 -1.88
N VAL A 121 15.97 6.55 -2.32
CA VAL A 121 14.52 6.71 -2.29
C VAL A 121 13.90 5.93 -3.46
N ARG A 122 12.86 5.16 -3.16
CA ARG A 122 12.11 4.41 -4.18
C ARG A 122 11.28 5.34 -5.06
N LYS A 123 11.30 5.12 -6.37
CA LYS A 123 10.45 5.81 -7.35
C LYS A 123 9.21 4.98 -7.63
N LEU A 124 8.10 5.61 -8.00
CA LEU A 124 6.83 4.91 -8.29
C LEU A 124 6.91 3.88 -9.42
N SER A 125 7.93 3.98 -10.28
CA SER A 125 8.19 3.04 -11.37
C SER A 125 9.21 1.94 -11.03
N ASP A 126 9.80 1.96 -9.83
CA ASP A 126 10.74 0.93 -9.38
C ASP A 126 10.00 -0.38 -9.04
N ARG A 127 10.66 -1.51 -9.27
CA ARG A 127 10.18 -2.87 -8.93
C ARG A 127 11.04 -3.51 -7.83
N VAL A 128 11.58 -2.69 -6.93
CA VAL A 128 12.55 -3.13 -5.91
C VAL A 128 11.83 -3.53 -4.63
N TYR A 129 12.01 -4.79 -4.22
CA TYR A 129 11.49 -5.38 -3.01
C TYR A 129 12.60 -5.43 -1.97
N ASP A 130 12.36 -4.76 -0.85
CA ASP A 130 13.30 -4.71 0.26
C ASP A 130 12.55 -4.44 1.57
N PHE A 131 13.20 -4.67 2.69
CA PHE A 131 12.59 -4.62 4.02
C PHE A 131 12.95 -3.35 4.77
N ASP A 132 12.01 -2.91 5.60
CA ASP A 132 12.22 -1.85 6.56
C ASP A 132 11.26 -2.02 7.74
N VAL A 133 11.49 -1.28 8.82
CA VAL A 133 10.67 -1.28 10.05
C VAL A 133 9.52 -0.29 9.96
N TYR A 134 8.55 -0.36 10.86
CA TYR A 134 7.47 0.63 10.93
C TYR A 134 7.93 1.87 11.72
N ASN A 135 8.78 2.67 11.08
CA ASN A 135 9.22 3.99 11.53
C ASN A 135 8.54 5.13 10.76
N ASP A 136 7.51 4.83 9.96
CA ASP A 136 6.82 5.76 9.06
C ASP A 136 5.37 6.05 9.45
N LEU A 137 4.95 5.61 10.64
CA LEU A 137 3.59 5.81 11.16
C LEU A 137 3.42 7.16 11.87
N GLY A 138 4.47 7.64 12.52
CA GLY A 138 4.49 8.91 13.25
C GLY A 138 4.64 10.12 12.32
N ASN A 139 4.47 11.31 12.88
CA ASN A 139 4.78 12.56 12.21
C ASN A 139 5.33 13.60 13.19
N PRO A 140 6.54 13.39 13.73
CA PRO A 140 7.12 14.24 14.75
C PRO A 140 7.35 15.70 14.29
N ASP A 141 7.40 15.94 12.98
CA ASP A 141 7.46 17.30 12.40
C ASP A 141 6.20 18.14 12.73
N LYS A 142 5.09 17.50 13.12
CA LYS A 142 3.87 18.19 13.60
C LYS A 142 3.79 18.35 15.12
N GLY A 143 4.79 17.89 15.85
CA GLY A 143 4.85 17.92 17.31
C GLY A 143 4.78 16.55 17.96
N ILE A 144 5.09 16.52 19.27
CA ILE A 144 5.28 15.30 20.05
C ILE A 144 4.04 14.39 20.11
N ASP A 145 2.83 14.97 20.06
CA ASP A 145 1.57 14.20 20.06
C ASP A 145 1.40 13.32 18.80
N TYR A 146 2.15 13.63 17.74
CA TYR A 146 2.17 12.89 16.49
C TYR A 146 3.35 11.92 16.39
N ALA A 147 4.28 11.92 17.36
CA ALA A 147 5.34 10.94 17.45
C ALA A 147 4.77 9.55 17.74
N ARG A 148 5.38 8.51 17.16
CA ARG A 148 4.98 7.11 17.40
C ARG A 148 6.23 6.27 17.62
N PRO A 149 6.17 5.23 18.49
CA PRO A 149 7.28 4.32 18.65
C PRO A 149 7.54 3.56 17.35
N LEU A 150 8.81 3.29 17.08
CA LEU A 150 9.23 2.37 16.02
C LEU A 150 8.76 0.96 16.34
N LEU A 151 8.11 0.29 15.38
CA LEU A 151 7.73 -1.12 15.50
C LEU A 151 8.64 -1.99 14.62
N GLY A 152 9.34 -2.92 15.24
CA GLY A 152 10.37 -3.76 14.64
C GLY A 152 11.68 -3.75 15.45
N GLY A 153 12.45 -4.83 15.33
CA GLY A 153 13.68 -5.04 16.11
C GLY A 153 13.44 -5.88 17.37
N GLU A 154 14.40 -5.87 18.28
CA GLU A 154 14.36 -6.75 19.47
C GLU A 154 13.42 -6.23 20.56
N LYS A 155 13.36 -4.91 20.75
CA LYS A 155 12.60 -4.29 21.85
C LYS A 155 11.10 -4.28 21.62
N VAL A 156 10.66 -4.05 20.39
CA VAL A 156 9.25 -4.08 19.98
C VAL A 156 9.16 -4.94 18.73
N PRO A 157 9.19 -6.29 18.86
CA PRO A 157 9.15 -7.19 17.73
C PRO A 157 7.90 -6.94 16.88
N TYR A 158 8.10 -6.78 15.58
CA TYR A 158 7.02 -6.57 14.63
C TYR A 158 7.45 -7.04 13.24
N PRO A 159 6.51 -7.53 12.40
CA PRO A 159 6.79 -7.83 11.00
C PRO A 159 7.44 -6.65 10.28
N ARG A 160 8.31 -6.94 9.31
CA ARG A 160 8.87 -5.91 8.43
C ARG A 160 7.84 -5.50 7.37
N ARG A 161 8.02 -4.30 6.83
CA ARG A 161 7.24 -3.75 5.72
C ARG A 161 8.12 -3.51 4.50
N CYS A 162 7.51 -3.13 3.37
CA CYS A 162 8.24 -2.75 2.16
C CYS A 162 9.01 -1.45 2.38
N ARG A 163 10.32 -1.47 2.11
CA ARG A 163 11.19 -0.30 2.18
C ARG A 163 10.79 0.77 1.17
N THR A 164 10.71 2.01 1.63
CA THR A 164 10.43 3.19 0.80
C THR A 164 11.65 4.09 0.65
N GLY A 165 12.53 4.08 1.67
CA GLY A 165 13.84 4.72 1.62
C GLY A 165 13.82 6.24 1.57
N ARG A 166 12.71 6.88 1.99
CA ARG A 166 12.69 8.33 2.21
C ARG A 166 13.64 8.67 3.35
N GLY A 167 14.09 9.92 3.36
CA GLY A 167 14.98 10.40 4.42
C GLY A 167 14.28 10.47 5.77
N PRO A 168 15.04 10.71 6.85
CA PRO A 168 14.48 10.98 8.17
C PRO A 168 13.59 12.23 8.16
N SER A 169 12.69 12.31 9.15
CA SER A 169 11.91 13.52 9.47
C SER A 169 12.81 14.74 9.73
N GLU A 170 12.28 15.95 9.59
CA GLU A 170 13.06 17.17 9.86
C GLU A 170 13.45 17.27 11.34
N THR A 171 12.53 16.92 12.24
CA THR A 171 12.82 16.79 13.68
C THR A 171 13.96 15.81 13.93
N GLY A 172 13.96 14.67 13.25
CA GLY A 172 15.03 13.68 13.37
C GLY A 172 16.39 14.19 12.88
N LYS A 173 16.42 14.92 11.75
CA LYS A 173 17.65 15.56 11.24
C LYS A 173 18.22 16.60 12.19
N TYR A 174 17.37 17.39 12.85
CA TYR A 174 17.80 18.42 13.78
C TYR A 174 18.40 17.80 15.05
N MET A 175 17.77 16.75 15.59
CA MET A 175 18.28 16.03 16.75
C MET A 175 19.64 15.38 16.47
N ASP A 176 19.82 14.74 15.30
CA ASP A 176 21.11 14.14 14.91
C ASP A 176 22.26 15.17 14.88
N ARG A 177 21.97 16.40 14.45
CA ARG A 177 22.96 17.50 14.45
C ARG A 177 23.34 17.98 15.85
N ILE A 178 22.41 18.01 16.80
CA ILE A 178 22.70 18.43 18.19
C ILE A 178 23.69 17.46 18.83
N PHE A 179 23.50 16.14 18.65
CA PHE A 179 24.40 15.14 19.21
C PHE A 179 25.81 15.21 18.62
N HIS A 180 25.95 15.56 17.34
CA HIS A 180 27.26 15.76 16.70
C HIS A 180 28.00 17.04 17.15
N VAL A 181 27.32 18.04 17.71
CA VAL A 181 27.92 19.33 18.13
C VAL A 181 28.54 19.26 19.54
N VAL A 182 28.35 18.18 20.30
CA VAL A 182 28.96 18.02 21.63
C VAL A 182 30.21 17.14 21.50
N MET A 183 31.39 17.76 21.44
CA MET A 183 32.71 17.29 21.91
C MET A 183 33.83 18.04 21.16
N VAL A 184 33.94 19.36 21.36
CA VAL A 184 35.15 20.12 20.99
C VAL A 184 35.46 21.12 22.10
N THR A 185 36.07 20.66 23.19
CA THR A 185 37.06 21.42 24.00
C THR A 185 37.59 20.52 25.13
N HIS A 186 38.92 20.43 25.26
CA HIS A 186 39.63 19.58 26.24
C HIS A 186 39.71 20.17 27.66
N TYR A 187 38.84 21.13 28.02
CA TYR A 187 38.99 21.89 29.28
C TYR A 187 37.71 22.01 30.13
N LEU A 188 36.58 21.41 29.73
CA LEU A 188 35.32 21.48 30.48
C LEU A 188 34.61 20.12 30.51
N SER A 189 34.24 19.66 31.72
CA SER A 189 33.36 18.51 31.91
C SER A 189 31.91 18.97 31.91
N PHE A 190 31.13 18.53 30.93
CA PHE A 190 29.69 18.75 30.86
C PHE A 190 28.94 17.49 31.30
N TYR A 191 28.00 17.63 32.23
CA TYR A 191 27.05 16.58 32.59
C TYR A 191 25.70 16.87 31.92
N ALA A 192 25.23 15.95 31.08
CA ALA A 192 23.87 15.98 30.55
C ALA A 192 22.97 15.11 31.42
N PHE A 193 21.87 15.70 31.93
CA PHE A 193 20.85 14.98 32.69
C PHE A 193 19.74 14.52 31.76
N VAL A 194 19.38 13.23 31.84
CA VAL A 194 18.37 12.62 31.00
C VAL A 194 16.99 12.76 31.65
N ASN A 195 16.04 13.42 30.98
CA ASN A 195 14.62 13.41 31.38
C ASN A 195 13.96 12.10 30.92
N SER A 196 12.99 11.58 31.69
CA SER A 196 12.27 10.32 31.46
C SER A 196 11.52 10.23 30.11
N ASN A 197 11.44 11.32 29.35
CA ASN A 197 10.86 11.39 28.00
C ASN A 197 11.82 11.00 26.86
N THR A 198 13.04 10.53 27.16
CA THR A 198 14.04 10.14 26.15
C THR A 198 13.55 9.11 25.14
N ARG A 199 12.60 8.25 25.51
CA ARG A 199 12.10 7.19 24.64
C ARG A 199 11.31 7.71 23.43
N LEU A 200 10.61 8.85 23.58
CA LEU A 200 9.93 9.51 22.46
C LEU A 200 10.93 10.25 21.57
N LEU A 201 11.91 10.93 22.17
CA LEU A 201 12.96 11.66 21.45
C LEU A 201 13.79 10.75 20.52
N MET A 202 14.10 9.52 20.94
CA MET A 202 14.81 8.56 20.07
C MET A 202 13.93 8.05 18.92
N ALA A 203 12.63 7.86 19.15
CA ALA A 203 11.69 7.49 18.10
C ALA A 203 11.55 8.59 17.02
N ASP A 204 11.71 9.86 17.42
CA ASP A 204 11.68 11.00 16.50
C ASP A 204 12.91 11.05 15.58
N MET A 205 14.08 10.58 16.04
CA MET A 205 15.33 10.52 15.27
C MET A 205 15.28 9.49 14.14
N GLU A 206 14.66 8.34 14.40
CA GLU A 206 14.62 7.22 13.45
C GLU A 206 13.36 7.24 12.56
N ALA A 207 12.46 8.21 12.76
CA ALA A 207 11.23 8.34 12.00
C ALA A 207 11.50 8.71 10.54
N GLU A 208 10.95 7.93 9.61
CA GLU A 208 10.98 8.23 8.17
C GLU A 208 10.04 9.41 7.87
N SER A 209 10.44 10.30 6.97
CA SER A 209 9.64 11.47 6.61
C SER A 209 8.31 11.07 5.97
N ARG A 210 7.30 11.91 6.20
CA ARG A 210 5.92 11.64 5.75
C ARG A 210 5.75 11.91 4.26
N VAL A 211 4.97 11.06 3.60
CA VAL A 211 4.41 11.37 2.27
C VAL A 211 3.17 12.22 2.45
N GLU A 212 3.21 13.46 1.96
CA GLU A 212 2.04 14.33 1.95
C GLU A 212 1.07 13.96 0.82
N LYS A 213 -0.22 14.01 1.12
CA LYS A 213 -1.27 13.76 0.13
C LYS A 213 -1.23 14.85 -0.96
N PRO A 214 -1.58 14.53 -2.21
CA PRO A 214 -2.18 13.28 -2.70
C PRO A 214 -1.18 12.22 -3.17
N LEU A 215 0.11 12.37 -2.89
CA LEU A 215 1.13 11.44 -3.38
C LEU A 215 0.96 10.04 -2.75
N PRO A 216 1.08 8.96 -3.54
CA PRO A 216 0.97 7.61 -3.03
C PRO A 216 2.24 7.20 -2.27
N ILE A 217 2.08 6.33 -1.28
CA ILE A 217 3.21 5.62 -0.66
C ILE A 217 3.73 4.62 -1.69
N TYR A 218 5.05 4.53 -1.82
CA TYR A 218 5.68 3.58 -2.74
C TYR A 218 5.35 2.14 -2.36
N VAL A 219 4.93 1.37 -3.37
CA VAL A 219 5.08 -0.08 -3.45
C VAL A 219 5.67 -0.40 -4.82
N PRO A 220 6.34 -1.55 -5.01
CA PRO A 220 6.83 -1.99 -6.30
C PRO A 220 5.77 -1.83 -7.39
N ARG A 221 6.16 -1.36 -8.58
CA ARG A 221 5.21 -0.86 -9.59
C ARG A 221 4.07 -1.81 -9.93
N ASP A 222 4.36 -3.12 -9.95
CA ASP A 222 3.40 -4.17 -10.28
C ASP A 222 2.47 -4.55 -9.09
N GLU A 223 2.79 -4.12 -7.86
CA GLU A 223 1.97 -4.29 -6.65
C GLU A 223 1.02 -3.10 -6.40
N GLN A 224 1.14 -2.03 -7.19
CA GLN A 224 0.22 -0.90 -7.10
C GLN A 224 -1.17 -1.33 -7.55
N PHE A 225 -2.19 -0.78 -6.89
CA PHE A 225 -3.55 -0.96 -7.35
C PHE A 225 -3.71 -0.47 -8.79
N GLU A 226 -4.51 -1.24 -9.53
CA GLU A 226 -5.09 -0.77 -10.77
C GLU A 226 -5.91 0.51 -10.52
N GLU A 227 -6.02 1.36 -11.54
CA GLU A 227 -6.67 2.66 -11.45
C GLU A 227 -8.11 2.57 -10.89
N SER A 228 -8.87 1.57 -11.32
CA SER A 228 -10.23 1.29 -10.84
C SER A 228 -10.29 1.04 -9.32
N LYS A 229 -9.40 0.18 -8.81
CA LYS A 229 -9.27 -0.12 -7.37
C LYS A 229 -8.74 1.08 -6.59
N GLN A 230 -7.78 1.82 -7.13
CA GLN A 230 -7.25 3.04 -6.51
C GLN A 230 -8.32 4.12 -6.38
N ASN A 231 -9.18 4.28 -7.38
CA ASN A 231 -10.32 5.18 -7.36
C ASN A 231 -11.35 4.76 -6.30
N ALA A 232 -11.69 3.47 -6.25
CA ALA A 232 -12.60 2.93 -5.23
C ALA A 232 -12.04 3.12 -3.81
N PHE A 233 -10.75 2.83 -3.59
CA PHE A 233 -10.06 3.05 -2.32
C PHE A 233 -10.06 4.52 -1.91
N SER A 234 -9.78 5.43 -2.84
CA SER A 234 -9.76 6.87 -2.60
C SER A 234 -11.15 7.40 -2.22
N ALA A 235 -12.19 6.94 -2.91
CA ALA A 235 -13.58 7.24 -2.57
C ALA A 235 -13.96 6.69 -1.18
N GLY A 236 -13.63 5.43 -0.88
CA GLY A 236 -13.87 4.81 0.42
C GLY A 236 -13.15 5.53 1.56
N ARG A 237 -11.91 5.97 1.33
CA ARG A 237 -11.15 6.78 2.29
C ARG A 237 -11.79 8.14 2.54
N LEU A 238 -12.24 8.82 1.50
CA LEU A 238 -12.96 10.09 1.64
C LEU A 238 -14.24 9.89 2.45
N ARG A 239 -15.02 8.85 2.13
CA ARG A 239 -16.20 8.45 2.90
C ARG A 239 -15.85 8.22 4.38
N ALA A 240 -14.76 7.54 4.67
CA ALA A 240 -14.29 7.31 6.06
C ALA A 240 -13.89 8.61 6.78
N VAL A 241 -13.20 9.55 6.10
CA VAL A 241 -12.86 10.86 6.68
C VAL A 241 -14.14 11.64 7.00
N LEU A 242 -15.10 11.67 6.07
CA LEU A 242 -16.39 12.32 6.30
C LEU A 242 -17.09 11.71 7.50
N HIS A 243 -17.12 10.38 7.58
CA HIS A 243 -17.71 9.65 8.69
C HIS A 243 -17.05 9.97 10.04
N ASN A 244 -15.72 10.10 10.09
CA ASN A 244 -14.98 10.48 11.29
C ASN A 244 -15.22 11.95 11.72
N LEU A 245 -15.63 12.83 10.81
CA LEU A 245 -15.96 14.22 11.11
C LEU A 245 -17.41 14.40 11.59
N LEU A 246 -18.26 13.37 11.46
CA LEU A 246 -19.67 13.46 11.85
C LEU A 246 -19.87 13.83 13.33
N PRO A 247 -19.11 13.30 14.32
CA PRO A 247 -19.22 13.74 15.70
C PRO A 247 -18.93 15.24 15.87
N GLN A 248 -17.93 15.76 15.15
CA GLN A 248 -17.57 17.19 15.19
C GLN A 248 -18.64 18.07 14.51
N LEU A 249 -19.20 17.61 13.39
CA LEU A 249 -20.31 18.29 12.71
C LEU A 249 -21.56 18.33 13.61
N LYS A 250 -21.91 17.22 14.27
CA LYS A 250 -23.01 17.15 15.25
C LYS A 250 -22.78 18.10 16.42
N ALA A 251 -21.58 18.11 17.00
CA ALA A 251 -21.23 18.97 18.12
C ALA A 251 -21.20 20.47 17.78
N SER A 252 -20.92 20.81 16.52
CA SER A 252 -20.85 22.21 16.04
C SER A 252 -22.23 22.84 15.78
N ILE A 253 -23.30 22.05 15.75
CA ILE A 253 -24.66 22.47 15.37
C ILE A 253 -25.65 22.25 16.54
N SER A 254 -25.48 21.17 17.30
CA SER A 254 -26.30 20.89 18.48
C SER A 254 -25.75 21.61 19.71
N ALA A 255 -26.24 22.83 19.97
CA ALA A 255 -25.84 23.62 21.13
C ALA A 255 -26.20 22.95 22.48
N HIS A 256 -27.15 22.01 22.49
CA HIS A 256 -27.72 21.43 23.73
C HIS A 256 -27.68 19.89 23.80
N ASN A 257 -27.19 19.17 22.79
CA ASN A 257 -27.23 17.71 22.81
C ASN A 257 -26.06 17.06 22.05
N ARG A 258 -24.95 16.82 22.76
CA ARG A 258 -23.69 16.31 22.20
C ARG A 258 -23.66 14.77 22.13
N ASP A 259 -24.51 14.10 22.90
CA ASP A 259 -24.44 12.65 23.10
C ASP A 259 -25.52 11.88 22.29
N LEU A 260 -25.39 10.55 22.27
CA LEU A 260 -26.45 9.64 21.82
C LEU A 260 -27.28 9.31 23.06
N ASN A 261 -28.55 9.70 23.07
CA ASN A 261 -29.40 9.54 24.27
C ASN A 261 -30.22 8.25 24.23
N SER A 262 -30.33 7.63 23.05
CA SER A 262 -31.16 6.46 22.82
C SER A 262 -30.63 5.58 21.70
N PHE A 263 -31.00 4.30 21.69
CA PHE A 263 -30.70 3.40 20.57
C PHE A 263 -31.35 3.87 19.25
N SER A 264 -32.46 4.61 19.31
CA SER A 264 -33.04 5.26 18.13
C SER A 264 -32.13 6.29 17.47
N ASP A 265 -31.24 6.93 18.23
CA ASP A 265 -30.25 7.87 17.67
C ASP A 265 -29.20 7.13 16.82
N ILE A 266 -28.85 5.90 17.22
CA ILE A 266 -27.94 5.00 16.47
C ILE A 266 -28.66 4.48 15.23
N ASP A 267 -29.91 4.04 15.35
CA ASP A 267 -30.75 3.61 14.23
C ASP A 267 -30.90 4.70 13.15
N GLY A 268 -30.96 5.97 13.56
CA GLY A 268 -31.04 7.12 12.66
C GLY A 268 -29.86 7.24 11.71
N LEU A 269 -28.67 6.74 12.09
CA LEU A 269 -27.47 6.74 11.25
C LEU A 269 -27.64 5.90 9.98
N TYR A 270 -28.46 4.84 10.05
CA TYR A 270 -28.69 3.89 8.97
C TYR A 270 -29.97 4.14 8.17
N LYS A 271 -30.96 4.86 8.73
CA LYS A 271 -32.29 5.04 8.11
C LYS A 271 -32.41 6.34 7.32
N GLU A 272 -32.12 7.46 7.99
CA GLU A 272 -32.44 8.81 7.50
C GLU A 272 -31.23 9.51 6.88
N GLY A 273 -30.01 9.05 7.19
CA GLY A 273 -28.78 9.73 6.77
C GLY A 273 -28.59 11.05 7.53
N LEU A 274 -27.34 11.34 7.92
CA LEU A 274 -27.05 12.44 8.84
C LEU A 274 -27.38 13.83 8.27
N LEU A 275 -27.34 14.04 6.95
CA LEU A 275 -27.61 15.34 6.32
C LEU A 275 -29.06 15.82 6.44
N LEU A 276 -30.03 14.91 6.42
CA LEU A 276 -31.45 15.25 6.55
C LEU A 276 -31.80 15.72 7.97
N LYS A 277 -31.09 15.24 8.99
CA LYS A 277 -31.19 15.75 10.38
C LYS A 277 -30.41 17.05 10.62
N LEU A 278 -29.38 17.34 9.82
CA LEU A 278 -28.39 18.40 10.09
C LEU A 278 -28.67 19.76 9.41
N GLY A 279 -29.76 19.90 8.67
CA GLY A 279 -30.11 21.16 7.98
C GLY A 279 -29.18 21.45 6.80
N PHE A 280 -29.70 21.34 5.59
CA PHE A 280 -28.91 21.34 4.34
C PHE A 280 -28.08 22.61 4.07
N HIS A 281 -28.32 23.75 4.74
CA HIS A 281 -27.93 25.06 4.21
C HIS A 281 -26.76 25.79 4.93
N GLU A 282 -26.54 25.58 6.24
CA GLU A 282 -25.41 26.23 6.96
C GLU A 282 -24.17 25.33 7.08
N THR A 283 -24.36 24.02 7.14
CA THR A 283 -23.31 23.03 7.43
C THR A 283 -22.28 22.89 6.30
N VAL A 284 -22.71 23.10 5.05
CA VAL A 284 -21.87 22.97 3.84
C VAL A 284 -20.72 23.99 3.82
N LYS A 285 -20.89 25.18 4.40
CA LYS A 285 -19.85 26.22 4.46
C LYS A 285 -18.69 25.88 5.41
N LYS A 286 -18.93 24.98 6.37
CA LYS A 286 -17.90 24.53 7.35
C LYS A 286 -17.16 23.28 6.90
N LEU A 287 -17.55 22.65 5.78
CA LEU A 287 -16.85 21.49 5.26
C LEU A 287 -15.54 21.90 4.56
N PRO A 288 -14.47 21.10 4.67
CA PRO A 288 -13.22 21.35 3.94
C PRO A 288 -13.46 21.48 2.44
N LYS A 289 -12.78 22.40 1.75
CA LYS A 289 -12.89 22.67 0.30
C LYS A 289 -12.75 21.43 -0.62
N MET A 290 -12.17 20.35 -0.10
CA MET A 290 -12.05 19.06 -0.81
C MET A 290 -13.42 18.36 -0.97
N VAL A 291 -14.39 18.65 -0.11
CA VAL A 291 -15.71 18.00 -0.07
C VAL A 291 -16.75 18.73 -0.91
N SER A 292 -16.64 20.06 -1.04
CA SER A 292 -17.61 20.89 -1.77
C SER A 292 -17.69 20.58 -3.27
N LYS A 293 -16.67 19.94 -3.85
CA LYS A 293 -16.67 19.51 -5.27
C LYS A 293 -17.57 18.30 -5.57
N LEU A 294 -18.12 17.64 -4.56
CA LEU A 294 -18.98 16.45 -4.70
C LEU A 294 -20.47 16.74 -4.50
N GLN A 295 -20.81 18.02 -4.36
CA GLN A 295 -22.13 18.49 -3.97
C GLN A 295 -23.22 18.23 -5.04
N GLU A 296 -22.84 17.92 -6.28
CA GLU A 296 -23.82 17.76 -7.38
C GLU A 296 -24.44 16.36 -7.47
N SER A 297 -23.99 15.34 -6.70
CA SER A 297 -24.35 13.95 -7.02
C SER A 297 -24.92 13.04 -5.93
N SER A 298 -25.19 13.44 -4.67
CA SER A 298 -25.87 12.48 -3.77
C SER A 298 -26.47 13.04 -2.47
N GLU A 299 -27.79 12.89 -2.35
CA GLU A 299 -28.54 12.86 -1.07
C GLU A 299 -28.15 11.65 -0.18
N GLY A 300 -27.39 10.68 -0.71
CA GLY A 300 -27.06 9.41 -0.04
C GLY A 300 -25.65 9.27 0.55
N LEU A 301 -24.73 10.24 0.40
CA LEU A 301 -23.30 10.02 0.68
C LEU A 301 -22.95 9.78 2.17
N LEU A 302 -23.78 10.27 3.10
CA LEU A 302 -23.56 10.15 4.55
C LEU A 302 -24.50 9.15 5.25
N LYS A 303 -25.29 8.37 4.48
CA LYS A 303 -26.06 7.26 5.04
C LYS A 303 -25.14 6.05 5.23
N TYR A 304 -25.16 5.47 6.43
CA TYR A 304 -24.48 4.21 6.68
C TYR A 304 -25.28 3.05 6.11
N GLU A 305 -24.58 2.02 5.66
CA GLU A 305 -25.23 0.74 5.34
C GLU A 305 -25.71 0.09 6.63
N THR A 306 -26.93 -0.45 6.61
CA THR A 306 -27.51 -1.14 7.77
C THR A 306 -26.70 -2.40 8.08
N PRO A 307 -26.14 -2.55 9.30
CA PRO A 307 -25.38 -3.74 9.65
C PRO A 307 -26.22 -5.02 9.56
N LYS A 308 -25.62 -6.10 9.08
CA LYS A 308 -26.34 -7.38 8.87
C LYS A 308 -26.99 -7.90 10.15
N VAL A 309 -26.35 -7.73 11.31
CA VAL A 309 -26.84 -8.20 12.61
C VAL A 309 -28.19 -7.58 13.01
N VAL A 310 -28.44 -6.31 12.63
CA VAL A 310 -29.71 -5.61 12.93
C VAL A 310 -30.69 -5.59 11.76
N SER A 311 -30.35 -6.22 10.63
CA SER A 311 -31.14 -6.13 9.40
C SER A 311 -32.46 -6.90 9.45
N LYS A 312 -32.50 -8.03 10.17
CA LYS A 312 -33.70 -8.86 10.38
C LYS A 312 -34.34 -8.63 11.74
N ASP A 313 -33.50 -8.51 12.77
CA ASP A 313 -33.93 -8.29 14.15
C ASP A 313 -33.05 -7.19 14.77
N LYS A 314 -33.69 -6.05 15.07
CA LYS A 314 -33.00 -4.86 15.60
C LYS A 314 -32.39 -5.07 16.98
N PHE A 315 -32.89 -6.05 17.74
CA PHE A 315 -32.48 -6.30 19.10
C PHE A 315 -31.63 -7.57 19.23
N ALA A 316 -31.27 -8.22 18.12
CA ALA A 316 -30.51 -9.48 18.14
C ALA A 316 -29.20 -9.36 18.92
N TRP A 317 -28.51 -8.23 18.79
CA TRP A 317 -27.22 -7.97 19.45
C TRP A 317 -27.30 -7.84 20.98
N LEU A 318 -28.50 -7.65 21.56
CA LEU A 318 -28.71 -7.57 23.01
C LEU A 318 -28.86 -8.94 23.68
N ARG A 319 -29.03 -10.01 22.90
CA ARG A 319 -29.31 -11.33 23.46
C ARG A 319 -28.03 -12.10 23.76
N ASP A 320 -28.04 -12.83 24.87
CA ASP A 320 -26.91 -13.65 25.31
C ASP A 320 -26.55 -14.77 24.31
N ASP A 321 -27.55 -15.34 23.63
CA ASP A 321 -27.33 -16.36 22.60
C ASP A 321 -26.54 -15.80 21.41
N GLU A 322 -26.86 -14.59 20.97
CA GLU A 322 -26.13 -13.91 19.89
C GLU A 322 -24.74 -13.46 20.35
N PHE A 323 -24.60 -12.98 21.59
CA PHE A 323 -23.30 -12.66 22.18
C PHE A 323 -22.37 -13.89 22.19
N GLY A 324 -22.87 -15.03 22.70
CA GLY A 324 -22.13 -16.30 22.71
C GLY A 324 -21.84 -16.82 21.31
N ARG A 325 -22.81 -16.76 20.38
CA ARG A 325 -22.64 -17.16 18.99
C ARG A 325 -21.55 -16.35 18.29
N GLN A 326 -21.42 -15.05 18.57
CA GLN A 326 -20.38 -14.21 17.96
C GLN A 326 -18.96 -14.59 18.37
N ALA A 327 -18.77 -15.21 19.55
CA ALA A 327 -17.45 -15.74 19.93
C ALA A 327 -17.02 -16.92 19.04
N LEU A 328 -17.96 -17.64 18.41
CA LEU A 328 -17.70 -18.81 17.55
C LEU A 328 -17.86 -18.52 16.05
N ALA A 329 -18.73 -17.58 15.69
CA ALA A 329 -19.12 -17.29 14.30
C ALA A 329 -19.41 -15.80 14.07
N GLY A 330 -18.78 -14.93 14.86
CA GLY A 330 -18.83 -13.47 14.70
C GLY A 330 -17.61 -12.94 13.95
N VAL A 331 -17.24 -11.69 14.25
CA VAL A 331 -16.13 -11.00 13.58
C VAL A 331 -14.77 -11.59 13.96
N ASN A 332 -14.63 -12.11 15.18
CA ASN A 332 -13.38 -12.66 15.70
C ASN A 332 -13.58 -14.05 16.34
N PRO A 333 -13.74 -15.12 15.54
CA PRO A 333 -14.07 -16.46 16.03
C PRO A 333 -12.87 -17.28 16.49
N VAL A 334 -11.68 -16.67 16.65
CA VAL A 334 -10.41 -17.40 16.87
C VAL A 334 -9.82 -17.24 18.26
N ASN A 335 -10.47 -16.48 19.15
CA ASN A 335 -9.93 -16.15 20.48
C ASN A 335 -10.56 -16.94 21.64
N ILE A 336 -11.69 -17.62 21.41
CA ILE A 336 -12.33 -18.38 22.49
C ILE A 336 -11.52 -19.64 22.81
N GLU A 337 -11.25 -19.84 24.09
CA GLU A 337 -10.49 -20.99 24.58
C GLU A 337 -11.30 -21.78 25.61
N ARG A 338 -11.09 -23.09 25.64
CA ARG A 338 -11.70 -23.96 26.65
C ARG A 338 -10.99 -23.73 27.98
N LEU A 339 -11.74 -23.31 29.00
CA LEU A 339 -11.23 -23.21 30.37
C LEU A 339 -10.87 -24.61 30.91
N ALA A 340 -9.61 -24.80 31.32
CA ALA A 340 -9.09 -26.07 31.80
C ALA A 340 -9.21 -26.27 33.32
N SER A 341 -9.24 -25.19 34.11
CA SER A 341 -9.36 -25.22 35.57
C SER A 341 -10.10 -23.97 36.08
N PHE A 342 -10.74 -24.07 37.25
CA PHE A 342 -11.53 -22.99 37.84
C PHE A 342 -11.11 -22.73 39.29
N PRO A 343 -10.92 -21.46 39.72
CA PRO A 343 -11.08 -20.22 38.95
C PRO A 343 -9.94 -19.98 37.94
N PRO A 344 -10.13 -19.12 36.91
CA PRO A 344 -9.03 -18.69 36.04
C PRO A 344 -7.90 -18.03 36.86
N VAL A 345 -6.66 -18.34 36.50
CA VAL A 345 -5.46 -17.80 37.18
C VAL A 345 -4.69 -16.89 36.22
N SER A 346 -4.24 -15.74 36.70
CA SER A 346 -3.39 -14.82 35.95
C SER A 346 -1.92 -15.24 36.07
N MET A 347 -1.18 -15.12 34.97
CA MET A 347 0.27 -15.29 34.93
C MET A 347 1.04 -13.95 34.97
N LEU A 348 0.32 -12.83 35.15
CA LEU A 348 0.93 -11.51 35.32
C LEU A 348 1.47 -11.35 36.75
N ASP A 349 2.54 -10.56 36.90
CA ASP A 349 3.13 -10.20 38.19
C ASP A 349 2.12 -9.35 39.02
N PRO A 350 1.76 -9.76 40.25
CA PRO A 350 0.67 -9.16 41.03
C PRO A 350 0.98 -7.78 41.65
#